data_AF-A0A2M8RZ09-F1
#
_entry.id   AF-A0A2M8RZ09-F1
#
_cell.length_a   1.000
_cell.length_b   1.000
_cell.length_c   1.000
_cell.angle_alpha   90.00
_cell.angle_beta   90.00
_cell.angle_gamma   90.00
#
_symmetry.space_group_name_H-M   'P 1'
#
loop_
_entity.id
_entity.type
_entity.pdbx_description
1 polymer ?
#
loop_
_entity_poly.entity_id
_entity_poly.type
_entity_poly.pdbx_seq_one_letter_code
_entity_poly.pdbx_strand_id
1 'polypeptide(L)'
;MKKIILSILFLFISVNTFADSLGVKYIGTNSAAVREYATQESPVIERITYGKKVYVYGILNDWSRLTEVNQAKQRWVRSNELCDTPNCRIKNNTITTKTKKSTVYPQKTTKSLKSSTSHSVKKSRVKSQYTSSCSCGYGYCYGPRGGRYCITSGGNKSYR
;
A
#
# COMPACT_ATOMS: atom_id res chain seq x y z
N MET A 1 32.41 -50.57 4.40
CA MET A 1 31.26 -50.14 3.58
C MET A 1 30.78 -48.78 4.10
N LYS A 2 30.98 -47.72 3.33
CA LYS A 2 30.83 -46.31 3.75
C LYS A 2 29.34 -45.91 3.79
N LYS A 3 28.93 -45.31 4.90
CA LYS A 3 27.59 -44.74 5.13
C LYS A 3 27.44 -43.47 4.29
N ILE A 4 26.44 -43.41 3.41
CA ILE A 4 26.04 -42.19 2.69
C ILE A 4 24.71 -41.75 3.31
N ILE A 5 24.78 -40.78 4.22
CA ILE A 5 23.59 -40.08 4.74
C ILE A 5 23.38 -38.89 3.80
N LEU A 6 22.40 -39.00 2.92
CA LEU A 6 22.00 -37.94 1.99
C LEU A 6 21.15 -36.92 2.77
N SER A 7 21.82 -35.93 3.36
CA SER A 7 21.19 -34.80 4.06
C SER A 7 20.62 -33.82 3.04
N ILE A 8 19.35 -34.00 2.65
CA ILE A 8 18.61 -33.05 1.82
C ILE A 8 18.15 -31.89 2.70
N LEU A 9 18.94 -30.82 2.72
CA LEU A 9 18.63 -29.55 3.37
C LEU A 9 17.57 -28.81 2.52
N PHE A 10 16.28 -29.02 2.81
CA PHE A 10 15.21 -28.23 2.19
C PHE A 10 15.30 -26.78 2.70
N LEU A 11 15.80 -25.89 1.84
CA LEU A 11 15.74 -24.44 2.04
C LEU A 11 14.27 -24.01 2.02
N PHE A 12 13.77 -23.57 3.18
CA PHE A 12 12.47 -22.92 3.30
C PHE A 12 12.49 -21.59 2.56
N ILE A 13 11.97 -21.58 1.33
CA ILE A 13 11.66 -20.35 0.60
C ILE A 13 10.49 -19.70 1.34
N SER A 14 10.77 -18.64 2.10
CA SER A 14 9.76 -17.85 2.78
C SER A 14 8.86 -17.18 1.75
N VAL A 15 7.69 -17.77 1.50
CA VAL A 15 6.61 -17.14 0.73
C VAL A 15 6.07 -15.98 1.56
N ASN A 16 6.44 -14.75 1.19
CA ASN A 16 5.77 -13.57 1.69
C ASN A 16 4.32 -13.61 1.18
N THR A 17 3.37 -13.87 2.08
CA THR A 17 1.95 -13.74 1.80
C THR A 17 1.63 -12.25 1.60
N PHE A 18 1.66 -11.80 0.35
CA PHE A 18 1.07 -10.52 -0.03
C PHE A 18 -0.43 -10.63 0.24
N ALA A 19 -0.89 -10.01 1.33
CA ALA A 19 -2.31 -9.98 1.69
C ALA A 19 -3.14 -9.52 0.47
N ASP A 20 -4.14 -10.32 0.13
CA ASP A 20 -4.86 -10.32 -1.14
C ASP A 20 -5.29 -8.93 -1.62
N SER A 21 -4.64 -8.47 -2.69
CA SER A 21 -5.03 -7.29 -3.47
C SER A 21 -5.82 -7.68 -4.74
N LEU A 22 -6.48 -8.84 -4.70
CA LEU A 22 -7.35 -9.31 -5.79
C LEU A 22 -8.77 -8.72 -5.65
N GLY A 23 -9.55 -8.79 -6.73
CA GLY A 23 -10.94 -8.33 -6.76
C GLY A 23 -11.11 -6.95 -7.38
N VAL A 24 -12.19 -6.25 -6.99
CA VAL A 24 -12.59 -4.99 -7.61
C VAL A 24 -11.62 -3.86 -7.25
N LYS A 25 -11.12 -3.17 -8.26
CA LYS A 25 -10.31 -1.95 -8.15
C LYS A 25 -10.83 -0.87 -9.10
N TYR A 26 -10.24 0.32 -9.00
CA TYR A 26 -10.57 1.48 -9.81
C TYR A 26 -9.31 2.13 -10.36
N ILE A 27 -9.34 2.61 -11.60
CA ILE A 27 -8.22 3.38 -12.17
C ILE A 27 -8.08 4.72 -11.45
N GLY A 28 -6.95 4.97 -10.78
CA GLY A 28 -6.71 6.19 -10.03
C GLY A 28 -5.90 7.25 -10.77
N THR A 29 -5.32 6.92 -11.93
CA THR A 29 -4.61 7.86 -12.80
C THR A 29 -5.54 8.38 -13.90
N ASN A 30 -5.15 9.47 -14.59
CA ASN A 30 -5.96 9.98 -15.72
C ASN A 30 -6.10 8.97 -16.86
N SER A 31 -5.03 8.23 -17.12
CA SER A 31 -4.96 7.23 -18.19
C SER A 31 -3.94 6.17 -17.83
N ALA A 32 -4.43 5.00 -17.43
CA ALA A 32 -3.61 3.84 -17.09
C ALA A 32 -3.30 3.02 -18.35
N ALA A 33 -2.03 2.65 -18.53
CA ALA A 33 -1.60 1.85 -19.67
C ALA A 33 -1.78 0.36 -19.36
N VAL A 34 -2.56 -0.34 -20.18
CA VAL A 34 -2.72 -1.78 -20.12
C VAL A 34 -1.79 -2.42 -21.13
N ARG A 35 -1.03 -3.41 -20.68
CA ARG A 35 0.00 -4.10 -21.45
C ARG A 35 -0.32 -5.58 -21.58
N GLU A 36 0.26 -6.20 -22.60
CA GLU A 36 0.10 -7.63 -22.88
C GLU A 36 0.85 -8.51 -21.86
N TYR A 37 2.01 -8.06 -21.37
CA TYR A 37 2.82 -8.74 -20.37
C TYR A 37 3.11 -7.83 -19.16
N ALA A 38 3.43 -8.44 -18.02
CA ALA A 38 3.77 -7.78 -16.76
C ALA A 38 5.18 -7.15 -16.75
N THR A 39 5.50 -6.36 -17.78
CA THR A 39 6.80 -5.68 -17.94
C THR A 39 6.59 -4.29 -18.53
N GLN A 40 7.56 -3.39 -18.30
CA GLN A 40 7.46 -2.00 -18.79
C GLN A 40 7.69 -1.90 -20.30
N GLU A 41 8.44 -2.86 -20.85
CA GLU A 41 8.84 -2.96 -22.25
C GLU A 41 7.74 -3.58 -23.13
N SER A 42 6.79 -4.31 -22.52
CA SER A 42 5.66 -4.93 -23.22
C SER A 42 4.85 -3.91 -24.02
N PRO A 43 4.29 -4.24 -25.20
CA PRO A 43 3.40 -3.34 -25.92
C PRO A 43 2.20 -2.91 -25.06
N VAL A 44 1.79 -1.65 -25.22
CA VAL A 44 0.54 -1.13 -24.66
C VAL A 44 -0.58 -1.51 -25.61
N ILE A 45 -1.52 -2.33 -25.14
CA ILE A 45 -2.65 -2.84 -25.91
C ILE A 45 -3.91 -1.99 -25.74
N GLU A 46 -4.02 -1.27 -24.61
CA GLU A 46 -5.17 -0.41 -24.31
C GLU A 46 -4.77 0.69 -23.31
N ARG A 47 -5.51 1.79 -23.29
CA ARG A 47 -5.43 2.78 -22.21
C ARG A 47 -6.79 2.95 -21.55
N ILE A 48 -6.86 2.69 -20.24
CA ILE A 48 -8.10 2.81 -19.47
C ILE A 48 -8.13 4.17 -18.79
N THR A 49 -9.27 4.85 -18.88
CA THR A 49 -9.48 6.16 -18.28
C THR A 49 -9.73 6.10 -16.77
N TYR A 50 -9.49 7.23 -16.11
CA TYR A 50 -9.75 7.44 -14.68
C TYR A 50 -11.14 6.95 -14.22
N GLY A 51 -11.18 6.41 -13.01
CA GLY A 51 -12.40 6.02 -12.31
C GLY A 51 -13.03 4.73 -12.82
N LYS A 52 -12.53 4.16 -13.92
CA LYS A 52 -13.06 2.90 -14.45
C LYS A 52 -12.84 1.76 -13.45
N LYS A 53 -13.92 1.01 -13.19
CA LYS A 53 -13.90 -0.21 -12.39
C LYS A 53 -13.25 -1.34 -13.19
N VAL A 54 -12.32 -2.06 -12.56
CA VAL A 54 -11.63 -3.23 -13.13
C VAL A 54 -11.58 -4.37 -12.11
N TYR A 55 -11.43 -5.60 -12.57
CA TYR A 55 -11.23 -6.77 -11.72
C TYR A 55 -9.78 -7.21 -11.80
N VAL A 56 -9.13 -7.41 -10.65
CA VAL A 56 -7.76 -7.92 -10.55
C VAL A 56 -7.80 -9.40 -10.19
N TYR A 57 -7.25 -10.23 -11.07
CA TYR A 57 -7.21 -11.70 -10.95
C TYR A 57 -5.83 -12.24 -10.55
N GLY A 58 -4.82 -11.39 -10.47
CA GLY A 58 -3.46 -11.80 -10.11
C GLY A 58 -2.55 -10.60 -9.94
N ILE A 59 -1.43 -10.80 -9.24
CA ILE A 59 -0.39 -9.78 -9.07
C ILE A 59 0.96 -10.42 -9.34
N LEU A 60 1.81 -9.71 -10.09
CA LEU A 60 3.15 -10.15 -10.43
C LEU A 60 4.07 -8.92 -10.53
N ASN A 61 5.07 -8.81 -9.66
CA ASN A 61 6.12 -7.77 -9.73
C ASN A 61 5.57 -6.35 -9.95
N ASP A 62 4.65 -5.92 -9.08
CA ASP A 62 3.93 -4.63 -9.14
C ASP A 62 2.90 -4.50 -10.28
N TRP A 63 2.66 -5.54 -11.07
CA TRP A 63 1.60 -5.57 -12.07
C TRP A 63 0.37 -6.30 -11.56
N SER A 64 -0.80 -5.75 -11.86
CA SER A 64 -2.10 -6.35 -11.61
C SER A 64 -2.67 -6.91 -12.91
N ARG A 65 -3.03 -8.20 -12.90
CA ARG A 65 -3.65 -8.89 -14.04
C ARG A 65 -5.14 -8.60 -14.08
N LEU A 66 -5.63 -8.11 -15.21
CA LEU A 66 -7.04 -7.75 -15.42
C LEU A 66 -7.87 -8.84 -16.12
N THR A 67 -7.24 -9.95 -16.46
CA THR A 67 -7.84 -11.13 -17.12
C THR A 67 -7.71 -12.37 -16.24
N GLU A 68 -8.62 -13.32 -16.42
CA GLU A 68 -8.54 -14.63 -15.78
C GLU A 68 -7.29 -15.40 -16.22
N VAL A 69 -6.86 -16.37 -15.41
CA VAL A 69 -5.64 -17.16 -15.65
C VAL A 69 -5.68 -17.90 -17.00
N ASN A 70 -6.86 -18.35 -17.43
CA ASN A 70 -7.02 -19.24 -18.57
C ASN A 70 -7.18 -18.50 -19.92
N GLN A 71 -7.09 -17.16 -19.93
CA GLN A 71 -7.26 -16.39 -21.16
C GLN A 71 -5.93 -16.27 -21.91
N ALA A 72 -5.96 -16.53 -23.23
CA ALA A 72 -4.79 -16.49 -24.09
C ALA A 72 -4.17 -15.08 -24.20
N LYS A 73 -5.00 -14.03 -24.18
CA LYS A 73 -4.55 -12.63 -24.22
C LYS A 73 -4.60 -12.02 -22.83
N GLN A 74 -3.45 -11.95 -22.18
CA GLN A 74 -3.37 -11.38 -20.84
C GLN A 74 -3.39 -9.85 -20.89
N ARG A 75 -3.92 -9.24 -19.83
CA ARG A 75 -3.95 -7.79 -19.68
C ARG A 75 -3.36 -7.44 -18.32
N TRP A 76 -2.38 -6.55 -18.32
CA TRP A 76 -1.65 -6.13 -17.13
C TRP A 76 -1.64 -4.62 -17.00
N VAL A 77 -1.84 -4.12 -15.79
CA VAL A 77 -1.73 -2.69 -15.45
C VAL A 77 -0.85 -2.55 -14.22
N ARG A 78 -0.18 -1.41 -14.04
CA ARG A 78 0.59 -1.20 -12.80
C ARG A 78 -0.34 -1.13 -11.59
N SER A 79 0.00 -1.86 -10.54
CA SER A 79 -0.80 -1.97 -9.32
C SER A 79 -0.88 -0.63 -8.57
N ASN A 80 0.18 0.18 -8.67
CA ASN A 80 0.20 1.52 -8.08
C ASN A 80 -0.62 2.57 -8.86
N GLU A 81 -1.27 2.19 -9.97
CA GLU A 81 -2.24 3.01 -10.71
C GLU A 81 -3.69 2.65 -10.35
N LEU A 82 -3.88 1.65 -9.48
CA LEU A 82 -5.16 1.17 -9.02
C LEU A 82 -5.49 1.69 -7.61
N CYS A 83 -6.78 1.88 -7.36
CA CYS A 83 -7.34 2.26 -6.09
C CYS A 83 -8.36 1.22 -5.61
N ASP A 84 -8.50 1.10 -4.29
CA ASP A 84 -9.51 0.23 -3.66
C ASP A 84 -10.91 0.84 -3.69
N THR A 85 -11.00 2.18 -3.70
CA THR A 85 -12.26 2.91 -3.66
C THR A 85 -12.52 3.65 -4.97
N PRO A 86 -13.79 3.82 -5.38
CA PRO A 86 -14.13 4.66 -6.52
C PRO A 86 -13.67 6.10 -6.29
N ASN A 87 -13.39 6.82 -7.39
CA ASN A 87 -13.00 8.23 -7.39
C ASN A 87 -11.72 8.57 -6.59
N CYS A 88 -10.90 7.57 -6.25
CA CYS A 88 -9.58 7.80 -5.70
C CYS A 88 -8.64 8.28 -6.81
N ARG A 89 -7.87 9.34 -6.55
CA ARG A 89 -6.96 9.95 -7.51
C ARG A 89 -5.53 9.89 -7.02
N ILE A 90 -4.69 9.25 -7.81
CA ILE A 90 -3.27 9.08 -7.53
C ILE A 90 -2.55 10.32 -8.06
N LYS A 91 -2.07 11.17 -7.14
CA LYS A 91 -1.22 12.32 -7.49
C LYS A 91 0.23 11.85 -7.44
N ASN A 92 0.98 12.08 -8.52
CA ASN A 92 2.40 11.79 -8.59
C ASN A 92 3.19 12.75 -7.69
N ASN A 93 3.17 12.52 -6.39
CA ASN A 93 4.29 12.70 -5.49
C ASN A 93 3.94 12.11 -4.13
N THR A 94 4.66 11.06 -3.73
CA THR A 94 4.52 10.30 -2.47
C THR A 94 3.16 9.63 -2.25
N ILE A 95 3.20 8.33 -1.95
CA ILE A 95 2.05 7.56 -1.44
C ILE A 95 1.55 8.26 -0.18
N THR A 96 0.58 9.15 -0.34
CA THR A 96 -0.23 9.71 0.73
C THR A 96 -1.55 8.97 0.67
N THR A 97 -1.61 7.83 1.37
CA THR A 97 -2.87 7.19 1.73
C THR A 97 -3.61 8.10 2.71
N LYS A 98 -4.26 9.14 2.18
CA LYS A 98 -5.34 9.83 2.88
C LYS A 98 -6.59 8.98 2.75
N THR A 99 -6.71 7.98 3.61
CA THR A 99 -7.98 7.27 3.79
C THR A 99 -8.79 8.01 4.85
N LYS A 100 -9.63 8.96 4.43
CA LYS A 100 -10.68 9.49 5.31
C LYS A 100 -11.86 8.51 5.28
N LYS A 101 -12.16 7.89 6.42
CA LYS A 101 -13.50 7.33 6.68
C LYS A 101 -14.50 8.49 6.75
N SER A 102 -15.61 8.38 6.03
CA SER A 102 -16.86 9.15 6.25
C SER A 102 -17.65 8.45 7.37
N THR A 103 -18.37 9.10 8.29
CA THR A 103 -19.63 9.85 8.05
C THR A 103 -20.13 10.57 9.34
N VAL A 104 -20.50 11.86 9.16
CA VAL A 104 -21.65 12.66 9.67
C VAL A 104 -22.04 12.74 11.18
N TYR A 105 -21.88 13.93 11.81
CA TYR A 105 -22.92 14.89 12.32
C TYR A 105 -22.28 15.96 13.26
N PRO A 106 -22.93 17.11 13.57
CA PRO A 106 -22.32 18.44 13.46
C PRO A 106 -22.08 19.11 14.83
N GLN A 107 -20.94 19.77 15.03
CA GLN A 107 -20.83 20.75 16.12
C GLN A 107 -20.18 22.04 15.65
N LYS A 108 -20.98 23.11 15.80
CA LYS A 108 -20.67 24.52 15.63
C LYS A 108 -19.56 24.98 16.58
N THR A 109 -19.08 26.19 16.28
CA THR A 109 -18.31 27.13 17.13
C THR A 109 -16.82 26.77 17.29
N THR A 110 -15.83 27.65 17.10
CA THR A 110 -15.79 29.12 17.01
C THR A 110 -14.43 29.55 16.41
N LYS A 111 -14.47 30.71 15.76
CA LYS A 111 -13.39 31.65 15.37
C LYS A 111 -12.01 31.43 16.03
N SER A 112 -10.92 31.51 15.25
CA SER A 112 -9.80 32.45 15.50
C SER A 112 -8.60 32.25 14.54
N LEU A 113 -8.47 33.22 13.61
CA LEU A 113 -7.28 33.97 13.19
C LEU A 113 -5.92 33.28 12.90
N LYS A 114 -5.38 33.62 11.71
CA LYS A 114 -3.99 34.03 11.36
C LYS A 114 -2.86 33.04 11.72
N SER A 115 -1.78 32.84 10.96
CA SER A 115 -1.10 33.69 9.98
C SER A 115 -0.03 32.83 9.28
N SER A 116 0.25 33.21 8.03
CA SER A 116 1.46 32.93 7.28
C SER A 116 2.74 33.13 8.10
N THR A 117 3.67 32.16 8.08
CA THR A 117 5.10 32.50 8.01
C THR A 117 5.92 31.35 7.41
N SER A 118 6.51 31.64 6.26
CA SER A 118 7.63 30.93 5.65
C SER A 118 8.87 31.06 6.54
N HIS A 119 9.43 29.94 6.98
CA HIS A 119 10.77 29.88 7.57
C HIS A 119 11.54 28.67 7.03
N SER A 120 12.64 28.95 6.34
CA SER A 120 13.66 27.97 6.01
C SER A 120 14.40 27.56 7.28
N VAL A 121 14.44 26.27 7.62
CA VAL A 121 15.36 25.78 8.66
C VAL A 121 15.97 24.44 8.27
N LYS A 122 17.26 24.37 8.62
CA LYS A 122 18.31 23.43 8.27
C LYS A 122 18.03 21.96 8.62
N LYS A 123 18.66 21.10 7.82
CA LYS A 123 18.83 19.65 7.95
C LYS A 123 19.19 19.25 9.40
N SER A 124 18.26 18.62 10.11
CA SER A 124 18.49 17.95 11.40
C SER A 124 17.89 16.54 11.36
N ARG A 125 18.59 15.57 11.98
CA ARG A 125 18.27 14.14 11.98
C ARG A 125 16.83 13.90 12.45
N VAL A 126 15.98 13.31 11.62
CA VAL A 126 14.56 13.08 11.94
C VAL A 126 14.43 11.95 12.97
N LYS A 127 14.39 12.32 14.24
CA LYS A 127 13.85 11.51 15.33
C LYS A 127 12.34 11.44 15.12
N SER A 128 11.84 10.28 14.70
CA SER A 128 10.42 10.02 14.41
C SER A 128 9.53 10.48 15.57
N GLN A 129 8.84 11.61 15.39
CA GLN A 129 7.86 12.09 16.35
C GLN A 129 6.60 11.22 16.24
N TYR A 130 6.39 10.40 17.27
CA TYR A 130 5.19 9.61 17.49
C TYR A 130 3.96 10.52 17.54
N THR A 131 3.18 10.50 16.48
CA THR A 131 1.83 11.08 16.45
C THR A 131 0.87 10.13 17.19
N SER A 132 0.90 10.20 18.54
CA SER A 132 -0.20 10.03 19.50
C SER A 132 -1.22 8.86 19.40
N SER A 133 -1.00 7.79 18.63
CA SER A 133 -2.05 6.74 18.44
C SER A 133 -1.62 5.32 18.78
N CYS A 134 -0.43 5.10 19.35
CA CYS A 134 0.08 3.77 19.67
C CYS A 134 0.23 3.49 21.17
N SER A 135 -0.44 4.22 22.08
CA SER A 135 -0.21 4.03 23.52
C SER A 135 -0.87 2.76 24.08
N CYS A 136 -0.16 2.06 24.98
CA CYS A 136 -0.66 0.85 25.65
C CYS A 136 -1.89 1.23 26.51
N GLY A 137 -3.10 0.97 26.01
CA GLY A 137 -4.37 1.38 26.62
C GLY A 137 -5.41 1.78 25.59
N TYR A 138 -4.97 2.31 24.44
CA TYR A 138 -5.85 2.73 23.34
C TYR A 138 -5.73 1.84 22.10
N GLY A 139 -4.65 1.06 22.00
CA GLY A 139 -4.48 0.10 20.91
C GLY A 139 -3.05 -0.42 20.76
N TYR A 140 -2.84 -1.18 19.68
CA TYR A 140 -1.55 -1.72 19.29
C TYR A 140 -1.21 -1.26 17.86
N CYS A 141 0.08 -1.04 17.63
CA CYS A 141 0.67 -0.74 16.33
C CYS A 141 1.48 -1.94 15.84
N TYR A 142 1.70 -2.02 14.53
CA TYR A 142 2.40 -3.15 13.93
C TYR A 142 3.82 -2.74 13.55
N GLY A 143 4.79 -3.55 13.99
CA GLY A 143 6.19 -3.34 13.68
C GLY A 143 6.56 -3.81 12.27
N PRO A 144 7.71 -3.37 11.74
CA PRO A 144 8.21 -3.83 10.44
C PRO A 144 8.48 -5.35 10.39
N ARG A 145 8.56 -6.00 11.56
CA ARG A 145 8.70 -7.45 11.72
C ARG A 145 7.36 -8.18 11.95
N GLY A 146 6.24 -7.52 11.70
CA GLY A 146 4.89 -8.10 11.83
C GLY A 146 4.34 -8.22 13.26
N GLY A 147 5.17 -8.09 14.30
CA GLY A 147 4.74 -8.13 15.70
C GLY A 147 3.95 -6.89 16.13
N ARG A 148 2.98 -7.08 17.04
CA ARG A 148 2.23 -6.00 17.66
C ARG A 148 3.08 -5.31 18.73
N TYR A 149 2.99 -4.00 18.81
CA TYR A 149 3.63 -3.23 19.86
C TYR A 149 2.79 -2.02 20.27
N CYS A 150 2.92 -1.57 21.50
CA CYS A 150 2.36 -0.31 21.98
C CYS A 150 3.44 0.51 22.70
N ILE A 151 3.17 1.78 22.90
CA ILE A 151 4.04 2.74 23.57
C ILE A 151 3.55 2.91 24.99
N THR A 152 4.40 2.60 25.95
CA THR A 152 4.12 2.82 27.36
C THR A 152 4.08 4.32 27.66
N SER A 153 3.51 4.72 28.80
CA SER A 153 3.56 6.11 29.27
C SER A 153 5.00 6.66 29.35
N GLY A 154 5.99 5.78 29.57
CA GLY A 154 7.43 6.10 29.55
C GLY A 154 8.06 6.20 28.16
N GLY A 155 7.29 6.09 27.07
CA GLY A 155 7.79 6.22 25.69
C GLY A 155 8.49 4.97 25.13
N ASN A 156 8.59 3.90 25.91
CA ASN A 156 9.21 2.64 25.47
C ASN A 156 8.21 1.78 24.69
N LYS A 157 8.69 1.08 23.65
CA LYS A 157 7.91 0.08 22.92
C LYS A 157 7.79 -1.20 23.75
N SER A 158 6.57 -1.63 24.01
CA SER A 158 6.25 -2.96 24.52
C SER A 158 5.69 -3.79 23.38
N TYR A 159 6.38 -4.88 23.03
CA TYR A 159 5.88 -5.85 22.06
C TYR A 159 4.93 -6.83 22.77
N ARG A 160 3.93 -7.33 22.05
CA ARG A 160 2.93 -8.30 22.52
C ARG A 160 2.70 -9.37 21.46
#